data_AF-A0A6C0CQE3-F1
#
_entry.id   AF-A0A6C0CQE3-F1
#
_cell.length_a   1.000
_cell.length_b   1.000
_cell.length_c   1.000
_cell.angle_alpha   90.00
_cell.angle_beta   90.00
_cell.angle_gamma   90.00
#
_symmetry.space_group_name_H-M   'P 1'
#
loop_
_entity.id
_entity.type
_entity.pdbx_description
1 polymer ?
#
loop_
_entity_poly.entity_id
_entity_poly.type
_entity_poly.pdbx_seq_one_letter_code
_entity_poly.pdbx_strand_id
1 'polypeptide(L)'
;MTADMINEDIVDTFFTVLGVLVTGLAAGFTVVGVFIYKPVDDEEPRYEEKYREEFEELEEKDLDDDTVKSLCEKYLSEETPNGEVVICYDKDNESYNYWCDDKSIKFLTLDAVAHKYAIENDCRALCVNYKDEYEKAREKVLKHIEDKKKKDEKKEEIEEEESEKKSVFAKFKSYNTVNDEVAADDKNKESIQVEKCNKFKYKGKLRDWKELQEKKEDKEEKDETTMSVSEWLRSKKSVEKREENIKLNTKDKNEEERKKEK
;
A
#
# COMPACT_ATOMS: atom_id res chain seq x y z
N MET A 1 -36.51 51.28 45.19
CA MET A 1 -35.45 50.52 45.87
C MET A 1 -36.08 49.28 46.45
N THR A 2 -36.05 48.17 45.72
CA THR A 2 -36.40 46.84 46.23
C THR A 2 -35.41 45.87 45.59
N ALA A 3 -34.20 45.91 46.10
CA ALA A 3 -33.22 44.84 45.96
C ALA A 3 -32.82 44.49 47.40
N ASP A 4 -32.44 43.24 47.61
CA ASP A 4 -31.95 42.68 48.88
C ASP A 4 -33.05 42.13 49.80
N MET A 5 -33.65 41.03 49.35
CA MET A 5 -34.02 39.92 50.24
C MET A 5 -34.12 38.65 49.40
N ILE A 6 -33.02 38.32 48.71
CA ILE A 6 -32.82 36.93 48.30
C ILE A 6 -32.46 36.21 49.61
N ASN A 7 -33.37 35.37 50.13
CA ASN A 7 -33.14 34.61 51.35
C ASN A 7 -31.84 33.80 51.22
N GLU A 8 -30.81 34.17 51.99
CA GLU A 8 -29.52 33.47 52.01
C GLU A 8 -29.72 31.97 52.30
N ASP A 9 -30.66 31.62 53.19
CA ASP A 9 -31.02 30.23 53.49
C ASP A 9 -31.58 29.45 52.30
N ILE A 10 -32.35 30.11 51.41
CA ILE A 10 -32.91 29.47 50.22
C ILE A 10 -31.82 29.24 49.18
N VAL A 11 -30.88 30.18 49.07
CA VAL A 11 -29.76 30.09 48.13
C VAL A 11 -28.79 28.99 48.55
N ASP A 12 -28.44 28.91 49.84
CA ASP A 12 -27.58 27.85 50.38
C ASP A 12 -28.20 26.46 50.24
N THR A 13 -29.51 26.34 50.49
CA THR A 13 -30.25 25.08 50.28
C THR A 13 -30.30 24.70 48.79
N PHE A 14 -30.44 25.68 47.90
CA PHE A 14 -30.43 25.45 46.46
C PHE A 14 -29.07 24.93 45.97
N PHE A 15 -27.97 25.57 46.40
CA PHE A 15 -26.62 25.15 46.01
C PHE A 15 -26.20 23.80 46.60
N THR A 16 -26.63 23.48 47.81
CA THR A 16 -26.37 22.15 48.40
C THR A 16 -27.11 21.04 47.66
N VAL A 17 -28.38 21.23 47.32
CA VAL A 17 -29.15 20.24 46.53
C VAL A 17 -28.56 20.09 45.12
N LEU A 18 -28.20 21.21 44.47
CA LEU A 18 -27.54 21.20 43.17
C LEU A 18 -26.18 20.47 43.23
N GLY A 19 -25.38 20.73 44.27
CA GLY A 19 -24.10 20.09 44.49
C GLY A 19 -24.20 18.58 44.67
N VAL A 20 -25.18 18.10 45.44
CA VAL A 20 -25.45 16.65 45.61
C VAL A 20 -25.87 16.00 44.30
N LEU A 21 -26.67 16.70 43.49
CA LEU A 21 -27.13 16.18 42.19
C LEU A 21 -25.96 16.06 41.20
N VAL A 22 -25.15 17.11 41.08
CA VAL A 22 -23.98 17.13 40.17
C VAL A 22 -22.93 16.09 40.59
N THR A 23 -22.65 15.97 41.90
CA THR A 23 -21.70 14.97 42.40
C THR A 23 -22.20 13.54 42.21
N GLY A 24 -23.52 13.30 42.40
CA GLY A 24 -24.14 12.01 42.11
C GLY A 24 -24.04 11.63 40.63
N LEU A 25 -24.28 12.58 39.72
CA LEU A 25 -24.10 12.35 38.27
C LEU A 25 -22.63 12.08 37.92
N ALA A 26 -21.69 12.86 38.45
CA ALA A 26 -20.26 12.67 38.21
C ALA A 26 -19.76 11.31 38.72
N ALA A 27 -20.19 10.90 39.92
CA ALA A 27 -19.87 9.59 40.46
C ALA A 27 -20.46 8.45 39.61
N GLY A 28 -21.70 8.61 39.14
CA GLY A 28 -22.33 7.68 38.20
C GLY A 28 -21.54 7.53 36.90
N PHE A 29 -21.15 8.65 36.28
CA PHE A 29 -20.31 8.64 35.07
C PHE A 29 -18.93 8.02 35.32
N THR A 30 -18.36 8.21 36.50
CA THR A 30 -17.05 7.63 36.86
C THR A 30 -17.17 6.11 37.02
N VAL A 31 -18.24 5.61 37.66
CA VAL A 31 -18.48 4.16 37.79
C VAL A 31 -18.74 3.53 36.42
N VAL A 32 -19.54 4.16 35.56
CA VAL A 32 -19.76 3.71 34.17
C VAL A 32 -18.45 3.74 33.38
N GLY A 33 -17.65 4.79 33.52
CA GLY A 33 -16.34 4.92 32.88
C GLY A 33 -15.31 3.92 33.37
N VAL A 34 -15.43 3.38 34.60
CA VAL A 34 -14.51 2.34 35.10
C VAL A 34 -15.02 0.93 34.80
N PHE A 35 -16.33 0.69 34.84
CA PHE A 35 -16.90 -0.67 34.74
C PHE A 35 -17.53 -1.03 33.39
N ILE A 36 -18.04 -0.05 32.63
CA ILE A 36 -18.68 -0.27 31.32
C ILE A 36 -17.75 0.10 30.17
N TYR A 37 -16.87 1.08 30.38
CA TYR A 37 -15.74 1.29 29.48
C TYR A 37 -14.76 0.13 29.68
N LYS A 38 -15.08 -1.01 29.06
CA LYS A 38 -14.04 -1.95 28.68
C LYS A 38 -13.00 -1.12 27.93
N PRO A 39 -11.70 -1.19 28.29
CA PRO A 39 -10.71 -0.71 27.35
C PRO A 39 -11.06 -1.39 26.03
N VAL A 40 -11.08 -0.63 24.93
CA VAL A 40 -11.03 -1.24 23.60
C VAL A 40 -9.86 -2.21 23.73
N ASP A 41 -10.15 -3.51 23.76
CA ASP A 41 -9.10 -4.51 23.81
C ASP A 41 -8.20 -4.10 22.64
N ASP A 42 -6.96 -3.73 22.94
CA ASP A 42 -5.89 -3.63 21.97
C ASP A 42 -5.67 -5.06 21.46
N GLU A 43 -6.65 -5.61 20.75
CA GLU A 43 -6.47 -6.79 19.93
C GLU A 43 -5.33 -6.40 19.01
N GLU A 44 -4.20 -7.13 19.11
CA GLU A 44 -3.04 -6.90 18.26
C GLU A 44 -3.54 -6.72 16.83
N PRO A 45 -3.25 -5.55 16.21
CA PRO A 45 -3.80 -5.26 14.91
C PRO A 45 -3.39 -6.39 13.98
N ARG A 46 -4.36 -6.87 13.21
CA ARG A 46 -4.12 -7.92 12.23
C ARG A 46 -2.91 -7.50 11.40
N TYR A 47 -2.00 -8.42 11.11
CA TYR A 47 -0.74 -8.12 10.40
C TYR A 47 -0.92 -7.24 9.15
N GLU A 48 -2.06 -7.39 8.48
CA GLU A 48 -2.51 -6.63 7.32
C GLU A 48 -2.63 -5.09 7.55
N GLU A 49 -2.71 -4.65 8.80
CA GLU A 49 -2.91 -3.25 9.19
C GLU A 49 -1.65 -2.64 9.81
N LYS A 50 -0.64 -3.45 10.14
CA LYS A 50 0.57 -3.04 10.84
C LYS A 50 1.30 -1.89 10.15
N TYR A 51 1.41 -1.92 8.82
CA TYR A 51 2.14 -0.94 8.01
C TYR A 51 1.24 0.11 7.36
N ARG A 52 -0.05 0.16 7.74
CA ARG A 52 -1.04 1.02 7.08
C ARG A 52 -0.82 2.49 7.40
N GLU A 53 -0.77 2.82 8.68
CA GLU A 53 -0.65 4.21 9.14
C GLU A 53 0.66 4.84 8.63
N GLU A 54 1.76 4.11 8.77
CA GLU A 54 3.08 4.52 8.26
C GLU A 54 3.07 4.76 6.73
N PHE A 55 2.36 3.93 5.97
CA PHE A 55 2.24 4.11 4.52
C PHE A 55 1.37 5.31 4.14
N GLU A 56 0.33 5.60 4.92
CA GLU A 56 -0.56 6.75 4.68
C GLU A 56 0.13 8.08 5.03
N GLU A 57 1.01 8.09 6.04
CA GLU A 57 1.83 9.26 6.42
C GLU A 57 2.96 9.57 5.43
N LEU A 58 3.40 8.58 4.64
CA LEU A 58 4.53 8.72 3.72
C LEU A 58 4.26 9.79 2.64
N GLU A 59 5.16 10.74 2.39
CA GLU A 59 4.93 11.76 1.36
C GLU A 59 4.91 11.14 -0.06
N GLU A 60 3.90 11.51 -0.86
CA GLU A 60 3.85 11.14 -2.28
C GLU A 60 4.88 11.98 -3.05
N LYS A 61 5.97 11.32 -3.46
CA LYS A 61 7.01 11.92 -4.30
C LYS A 61 6.98 11.28 -5.68
N ASP A 62 7.06 12.12 -6.71
CA ASP A 62 7.26 11.66 -8.09
C ASP A 62 8.63 10.99 -8.19
N LEU A 63 8.64 9.71 -8.55
CA LEU A 63 9.87 8.95 -8.75
C LEU A 63 10.33 9.09 -10.20
N ASP A 64 11.59 9.46 -10.39
CA ASP A 64 12.24 9.39 -11.70
C ASP A 64 12.29 7.95 -12.24
N ASP A 65 12.20 7.84 -13.57
CA ASP A 65 12.14 6.59 -14.32
C ASP A 65 13.30 5.64 -13.97
N ASP A 66 14.49 6.21 -13.74
CA ASP A 66 15.72 5.51 -13.39
C ASP A 66 15.72 4.99 -11.95
N THR A 67 15.15 5.75 -11.01
CA THR A 67 14.98 5.31 -9.63
C THR A 67 14.06 4.10 -9.57
N VAL A 68 12.97 4.10 -10.36
CA VAL A 68 12.04 2.95 -10.44
C VAL A 68 12.71 1.70 -11.02
N LYS A 69 13.65 1.84 -11.97
CA LYS A 69 14.40 0.69 -12.50
C LYS A 69 15.31 0.06 -11.44
N SER A 70 15.95 0.89 -10.61
CA SER A 70 16.82 0.41 -9.53
C SER A 70 16.07 -0.40 -8.46
N LEU A 71 14.74 -0.24 -8.36
CA LEU A 71 13.89 -1.03 -7.45
C LEU A 71 13.84 -2.51 -7.82
N CYS A 72 14.06 -2.86 -9.09
CA CYS A 72 14.10 -4.26 -9.53
C CYS A 72 15.31 -5.03 -8.95
N GLU A 73 16.32 -4.30 -8.47
CA GLU A 73 17.52 -4.86 -7.84
C GLU A 73 17.41 -4.92 -6.32
N LYS A 74 16.45 -4.19 -5.74
CA LYS A 74 16.20 -4.16 -4.31
C LYS A 74 15.20 -5.24 -3.93
N TYR A 75 15.65 -6.16 -3.08
CA TYR A 75 14.82 -7.23 -2.53
C TYR A 75 14.53 -6.93 -1.08
N LEU A 76 13.25 -7.08 -0.70
CA LEU A 76 12.84 -7.05 0.70
C LEU A 76 12.48 -8.47 1.13
N SER A 77 13.10 -8.96 2.20
CA SER A 77 12.65 -10.17 2.90
C SER A 77 11.86 -9.78 4.13
N GLU A 78 10.66 -10.35 4.28
CA GLU A 78 9.80 -10.14 5.44
C GLU A 78 9.24 -11.44 5.98
N GLU A 79 9.21 -11.59 7.30
CA GLU A 79 8.58 -12.72 7.97
C GLU A 79 7.10 -12.43 8.23
N THR A 80 6.23 -13.12 7.49
CA THR A 80 4.77 -13.01 7.67
C THR A 80 4.26 -14.16 8.54
N PRO A 81 3.05 -14.06 9.12
CA PRO A 81 2.43 -15.18 9.85
C PRO A 81 2.26 -16.45 9.02
N ASN A 82 2.31 -16.33 7.70
CA ASN A 82 2.16 -17.41 6.73
C ASN A 82 3.50 -17.92 6.18
N GLY A 83 4.63 -17.40 6.69
CA GLY A 83 5.98 -17.75 6.25
C GLY A 83 6.79 -16.54 5.77
N GLU A 84 8.06 -16.78 5.48
CA GLU A 84 8.96 -15.78 4.92
C GLU A 84 8.57 -15.46 3.47
N VAL A 85 8.55 -14.18 3.11
CA VAL A 85 8.21 -13.68 1.78
C VAL A 85 9.30 -12.72 1.34
N VAL A 86 9.90 -13.01 0.18
CA VAL A 86 10.80 -12.08 -0.50
C VAL A 86 10.04 -11.40 -1.63
N ILE A 87 10.06 -10.07 -1.68
CA ILE A 87 9.37 -9.28 -2.71
C ILE A 87 10.32 -8.30 -3.40
N CYS A 88 10.04 -8.01 -4.66
CA CYS A 88 10.75 -7.02 -5.47
C CYS A 88 9.80 -6.43 -6.52
N TYR A 89 9.97 -5.15 -6.85
CA TYR A 89 9.13 -4.47 -7.83
C TYR A 89 9.71 -4.57 -9.25
N ASP A 90 8.91 -5.06 -10.19
CA ASP A 90 9.24 -5.16 -11.61
C ASP A 90 8.52 -4.06 -12.37
N LYS A 91 9.31 -3.12 -12.90
CA LYS A 91 8.80 -1.98 -13.64
C LYS A 91 8.18 -2.38 -14.99
N ASP A 92 8.81 -3.31 -15.72
CA ASP A 92 8.38 -3.69 -17.06
C ASP A 92 6.95 -4.29 -17.06
N ASN A 93 6.61 -5.00 -15.99
CA ASN A 93 5.29 -5.61 -15.81
C ASN A 93 4.37 -4.82 -14.87
N GLU A 94 4.85 -3.72 -14.28
CA GLU A 94 4.19 -2.97 -13.21
C GLU A 94 3.62 -3.92 -12.13
N SER A 95 4.45 -4.87 -11.68
CA SER A 95 4.02 -5.95 -10.80
C SER A 95 5.08 -6.30 -9.76
N TYR A 96 4.63 -6.70 -8.59
CA TYR A 96 5.50 -7.20 -7.53
C TYR A 96 5.78 -8.69 -7.75
N ASN A 97 7.03 -9.01 -7.99
CA ASN A 97 7.53 -10.37 -8.06
C ASN A 97 7.80 -10.85 -6.63
N TYR A 98 7.22 -11.98 -6.23
CA TYR A 98 7.43 -12.54 -4.90
C TYR A 98 7.84 -14.01 -4.92
N TRP A 99 8.61 -14.40 -3.91
CA TRP A 99 9.04 -15.76 -3.63
C TRP A 99 8.56 -16.15 -2.24
N CYS A 100 7.90 -17.30 -2.16
CA CYS A 100 7.46 -17.89 -0.89
C CYS A 100 7.44 -19.42 -0.99
N ASP A 101 7.66 -20.13 0.11
CA ASP A 101 7.54 -21.58 0.14
C ASP A 101 6.08 -22.04 0.04
N ASP A 102 5.16 -21.27 0.62
CA ASP A 102 3.72 -21.50 0.59
C ASP A 102 3.02 -20.59 -0.42
N LYS A 103 2.35 -21.20 -1.40
CA LYS A 103 1.63 -20.45 -2.45
C LYS A 103 0.29 -19.90 -1.99
N SER A 104 -0.23 -20.34 -0.84
CA SER A 104 -1.57 -19.99 -0.35
C SER A 104 -1.61 -18.73 0.52
N ILE A 105 -0.69 -17.78 0.30
CA ILE A 105 -0.68 -16.51 1.02
C ILE A 105 -1.88 -15.66 0.57
N LYS A 106 -2.52 -15.01 1.55
CA LYS A 106 -3.64 -14.10 1.29
C LYS A 106 -3.14 -12.83 0.61
N PHE A 107 -3.94 -12.31 -0.31
CA PHE A 107 -3.65 -11.05 -1.00
C PHE A 107 -3.40 -9.89 -0.03
N LEU A 108 -4.20 -9.78 1.04
CA LEU A 108 -4.05 -8.72 2.06
C LEU A 108 -2.68 -8.76 2.78
N THR A 109 -2.11 -9.96 2.95
CA THR A 109 -0.79 -10.11 3.55
C THR A 109 0.30 -9.64 2.58
N LEU A 110 0.17 -9.95 1.29
CA LEU A 110 1.10 -9.46 0.26
C LEU A 110 1.01 -7.95 0.10
N ASP A 111 -0.19 -7.38 0.25
CA ASP A 111 -0.41 -5.93 0.23
C ASP A 111 0.31 -5.24 1.38
N ALA A 112 0.25 -5.80 2.60
CA ALA A 112 1.00 -5.28 3.73
C ALA A 112 2.52 -5.34 3.53
N VAL A 113 3.03 -6.42 2.91
CA VAL A 113 4.46 -6.54 2.54
C VAL A 113 4.82 -5.52 1.45
N ALA A 114 3.92 -5.22 0.52
CA ALA A 114 4.10 -4.17 -0.48
C ALA A 114 4.13 -2.77 0.15
N HIS A 115 3.29 -2.50 1.14
CA HIS A 115 3.36 -1.25 1.91
C HIS A 115 4.71 -1.11 2.61
N LYS A 116 5.19 -2.17 3.28
CA LYS A 116 6.53 -2.17 3.88
C LYS A 116 7.63 -1.91 2.84
N TYR A 117 7.55 -2.55 1.68
CA TYR A 117 8.47 -2.32 0.57
C TYR A 117 8.47 -0.85 0.11
N ALA A 118 7.28 -0.25 0.01
CA ALA A 118 7.13 1.14 -0.38
C ALA A 118 7.67 2.10 0.69
N ILE A 119 7.52 1.77 1.98
CA ILE A 119 8.09 2.54 3.10
C ILE A 119 9.61 2.51 3.06
N GLU A 120 10.23 1.32 2.95
CA GLU A 120 11.70 1.21 2.96
C GLU A 120 12.38 1.83 1.73
N ASN A 121 11.65 1.93 0.61
CA ASN A 121 12.17 2.49 -0.64
C ASN A 121 11.64 3.90 -0.94
N ASP A 122 10.85 4.51 -0.05
CA ASP A 122 10.18 5.80 -0.24
C ASP A 122 9.37 5.87 -1.56
N CYS A 123 8.64 4.80 -1.89
CA CYS A 123 7.99 4.61 -3.19
C CYS A 123 6.46 4.59 -3.12
N ARG A 124 5.84 5.58 -2.45
CA ARG A 124 4.37 5.67 -2.29
C ARG A 124 3.62 5.61 -3.63
N ALA A 125 4.12 6.30 -4.66
CA ALA A 125 3.46 6.40 -5.96
C ALA A 125 3.28 5.04 -6.69
N LEU A 126 4.09 4.03 -6.35
CA LEU A 126 4.05 2.70 -7.00
C LEU A 126 3.13 1.70 -6.30
N CYS A 127 2.77 1.95 -5.05
CA CYS A 127 1.93 1.05 -4.27
C CYS A 127 0.51 1.62 -4.19
N VAL A 128 -0.47 0.89 -4.72
CA VAL A 128 -1.87 1.30 -4.71
C VAL A 128 -2.50 0.85 -3.39
N ASN A 129 -3.11 1.76 -2.63
CA ASN A 129 -3.86 1.39 -1.43
C ASN A 129 -5.17 0.68 -1.82
N TYR A 130 -5.22 -0.64 -1.60
CA TYR A 130 -6.37 -1.45 -2.00
C TYR A 130 -7.65 -1.08 -1.26
N LYS A 131 -7.58 -0.68 0.03
CA LYS A 131 -8.78 -0.31 0.81
C LYS A 131 -9.45 0.94 0.22
N ASP A 132 -8.67 1.98 -0.05
CA ASP A 132 -9.18 3.24 -0.59
C ASP A 132 -9.83 3.05 -1.97
N GLU A 133 -9.20 2.28 -2.85
CA GLU A 133 -9.75 1.98 -4.17
C GLU A 133 -11.01 1.11 -4.08
N TYR A 134 -11.06 0.18 -3.11
CA TYR A 134 -12.26 -0.62 -2.85
C TYR A 134 -13.43 0.23 -2.35
N GLU A 135 -13.18 1.20 -1.47
CA GLU A 135 -14.20 2.13 -0.99
C GLU A 135 -14.75 3.01 -2.13
N LYS A 136 -13.87 3.53 -3.00
CA LYS A 136 -14.27 4.27 -4.21
C LYS A 136 -15.11 3.41 -5.15
N ALA A 137 -14.71 2.16 -5.37
CA ALA A 137 -15.46 1.21 -6.20
C ALA A 137 -16.84 0.92 -5.60
N ARG A 138 -16.92 0.74 -4.27
CA ARG A 138 -18.18 0.53 -3.56
C ARG A 138 -19.10 1.73 -3.67
N GLU A 139 -18.58 2.95 -3.55
CA GLU A 139 -19.36 4.18 -3.72
C GLU A 139 -19.91 4.33 -5.14
N LYS A 140 -19.11 4.01 -6.16
CA LYS A 140 -19.55 4.01 -7.57
C LYS A 140 -20.69 3.01 -7.80
N VAL A 141 -20.57 1.79 -7.28
CA VAL A 141 -21.62 0.77 -7.39
C VAL A 141 -22.89 1.23 -6.67
N LEU A 142 -22.78 1.80 -5.48
CA LEU A 142 -23.93 2.30 -4.73
C LEU A 142 -24.69 3.40 -5.50
N LYS A 143 -23.96 4.36 -6.08
CA LYS A 143 -24.54 5.39 -6.96
C LYS A 143 -25.22 4.76 -8.18
N HIS A 144 -24.60 3.75 -8.78
CA HIS A 144 -25.17 3.08 -9.95
C HIS A 144 -26.47 2.34 -9.64
N ILE A 145 -26.57 1.74 -8.45
CA ILE A 145 -27.79 1.09 -7.94
C ILE A 145 -28.88 2.13 -7.68
N GLU A 146 -28.55 3.26 -7.05
CA GLU A 146 -29.52 4.36 -6.82
C GLU A 146 -30.04 4.95 -8.14
N ASP A 147 -29.18 5.14 -9.13
CA ASP A 147 -29.56 5.65 -10.45
C ASP A 147 -30.38 4.64 -11.26
N LYS A 148 -30.10 3.33 -11.12
CA LYS A 148 -30.94 2.27 -11.71
C LYS A 148 -32.33 2.28 -11.07
N LYS A 149 -32.44 2.32 -9.73
CA LYS A 149 -33.73 2.40 -9.04
C LYS A 149 -34.58 3.59 -9.50
N LYS A 150 -33.98 4.79 -9.61
CA LYS A 150 -34.67 5.98 -10.13
C LYS A 150 -35.09 5.87 -11.61
N LYS A 151 -34.35 5.11 -12.42
CA LYS A 151 -34.71 4.84 -13.82
C LYS A 151 -35.80 3.78 -13.96
N ASP A 152 -35.79 2.76 -13.12
CA ASP A 152 -36.78 1.69 -13.11
C ASP A 152 -38.14 2.22 -12.60
N GLU A 153 -38.16 3.06 -11.54
CA GLU A 153 -39.37 3.79 -11.10
C GLU A 153 -39.98 4.65 -12.22
N LYS A 154 -39.13 5.29 -13.05
CA LYS A 154 -39.58 6.08 -14.20
C LYS A 154 -40.03 5.23 -15.39
N LYS A 155 -39.62 3.95 -15.45
CA LYS A 155 -39.95 3.02 -16.53
C LYS A 155 -41.24 2.25 -16.23
N GLU A 156 -41.49 1.93 -14.96
CA GLU A 156 -42.77 1.37 -14.49
C GLU A 156 -43.93 2.36 -14.71
N GLU A 157 -43.73 3.67 -14.51
CA GLU A 157 -44.73 4.70 -14.86
C GLU A 157 -45.08 4.74 -16.36
N ILE A 158 -44.17 4.33 -17.25
CA ILE A 158 -44.38 4.37 -18.71
C ILE A 158 -45.00 3.05 -19.22
N GLU A 159 -44.67 1.91 -18.60
CA GLU A 159 -45.25 0.61 -18.98
C GLU A 159 -46.72 0.44 -18.52
N GLU A 160 -47.14 1.11 -17.44
CA GLU A 160 -48.56 1.12 -17.04
C GLU A 160 -49.45 1.80 -18.10
N GLU A 161 -48.99 2.86 -18.77
CA GLU A 161 -49.75 3.56 -19.82
C GLU A 161 -49.86 2.78 -21.16
N GLU A 162 -48.93 1.87 -21.47
CA GLU A 162 -48.93 1.16 -22.77
C GLU A 162 -49.70 -0.18 -22.74
N SER A 163 -50.04 -0.67 -21.55
CA SER A 163 -50.66 -2.00 -21.33
C SER A 163 -52.15 -2.12 -21.72
N GLU A 164 -52.84 -1.01 -22.02
CA GLU A 164 -54.27 -1.05 -22.41
C GLU A 164 -54.55 -1.46 -23.87
N LYS A 165 -53.51 -1.58 -24.71
CA LYS A 165 -53.69 -2.01 -26.11
C LYS A 165 -53.68 -3.54 -26.22
N LYS A 166 -54.87 -4.14 -26.27
CA LYS A 166 -55.10 -5.58 -26.52
C LYS A 166 -54.27 -6.08 -27.72
N SER A 167 -53.19 -6.81 -27.43
CA SER A 167 -52.39 -7.50 -28.43
C SER A 167 -53.17 -8.69 -29.00
N VAL A 168 -53.31 -8.72 -30.33
CA VAL A 168 -54.02 -9.77 -31.11
C VAL A 168 -53.13 -11.00 -31.36
N PHE A 169 -51.91 -11.01 -30.80
CA PHE A 169 -50.99 -12.13 -30.97
C PHE A 169 -51.18 -13.19 -29.89
N ALA A 170 -51.22 -14.46 -30.32
CA ALA A 170 -51.27 -15.60 -29.42
C ALA A 170 -49.94 -15.71 -28.62
N LYS A 171 -50.04 -15.71 -27.30
CA LYS A 171 -48.90 -15.91 -26.39
C LYS A 171 -48.51 -17.40 -26.42
N PHE A 172 -47.28 -17.69 -26.85
CA PHE A 172 -46.75 -19.06 -26.79
C PHE A 172 -46.61 -19.49 -25.32
N LYS A 173 -46.97 -20.74 -25.03
CA LYS A 173 -46.80 -21.32 -23.69
C LYS A 173 -45.29 -21.43 -23.40
N SER A 174 -44.85 -20.76 -22.33
CA SER A 174 -43.52 -20.96 -21.76
C SER A 174 -43.49 -22.34 -21.11
N TYR A 175 -42.65 -23.24 -21.63
CA TYR A 175 -42.25 -24.47 -20.96
C TYR A 175 -40.76 -24.36 -20.66
N ASN A 176 -40.37 -24.60 -19.40
CA ASN A 176 -39.00 -24.55 -18.87
C ASN A 176 -38.29 -23.17 -18.82
N THR A 177 -38.99 -22.12 -18.40
CA THR A 177 -38.29 -21.02 -17.71
C THR A 177 -38.13 -21.43 -16.25
N VAL A 178 -36.92 -21.85 -15.86
CA VAL A 178 -36.52 -21.78 -14.44
C VAL A 178 -36.91 -20.39 -13.93
N ASN A 179 -37.57 -20.30 -12.78
CA ASN A 179 -38.02 -19.02 -12.22
C ASN A 179 -36.91 -17.97 -12.37
N ASP A 180 -37.10 -17.00 -13.27
CA ASP A 180 -36.16 -15.89 -13.44
C ASP A 180 -36.00 -15.12 -12.12
N GLU A 181 -36.99 -15.21 -11.21
CA GLU A 181 -36.94 -14.68 -9.85
C GLU A 181 -35.78 -15.27 -9.02
N VAL A 182 -35.44 -16.55 -9.21
CA VAL A 182 -34.34 -17.21 -8.47
C VAL A 182 -33.00 -17.07 -9.22
N ALA A 183 -33.04 -16.90 -10.54
CA ALA A 183 -31.85 -16.67 -11.37
C ALA A 183 -31.44 -15.18 -11.48
N ALA A 184 -32.32 -14.24 -11.12
CA ALA A 184 -32.05 -12.80 -11.09
C ALA A 184 -31.32 -12.37 -9.82
N ASP A 185 -31.55 -13.06 -8.69
CA ASP A 185 -30.86 -12.79 -7.42
C ASP A 185 -29.33 -12.99 -7.53
N ASP A 186 -28.89 -13.99 -8.31
CA ASP A 186 -27.45 -14.23 -8.55
C ASP A 186 -26.83 -13.31 -9.61
N LYS A 187 -27.62 -12.75 -10.55
CA LYS A 187 -27.11 -11.85 -11.60
C LYS A 187 -27.01 -10.39 -11.17
N ASN A 188 -27.65 -10.00 -10.07
CA ASN A 188 -27.70 -8.62 -9.59
C ASN A 188 -26.79 -8.36 -8.37
N LYS A 189 -25.92 -9.32 -8.00
CA LYS A 189 -24.72 -8.98 -7.23
C LYS A 189 -23.72 -8.36 -8.18
N GLU A 190 -23.90 -7.05 -8.39
CA GLU A 190 -22.89 -6.21 -9.03
C GLU A 190 -21.60 -6.35 -8.20
N SER A 191 -20.71 -7.25 -8.62
CA SER A 191 -19.49 -7.56 -7.88
C SER A 191 -18.65 -6.29 -7.84
N ILE A 192 -18.30 -5.81 -6.65
CA ILE A 192 -17.46 -4.62 -6.52
C ILE A 192 -16.10 -4.94 -7.16
N GLN A 193 -15.87 -4.38 -8.35
CA GLN A 193 -14.62 -4.52 -9.07
C GLN A 193 -13.81 -3.26 -8.84
N VAL A 194 -12.61 -3.44 -8.29
CA VAL A 194 -11.66 -2.36 -8.08
C VAL A 194 -10.92 -2.10 -9.40
N GLU A 195 -10.84 -0.84 -9.82
CA GLU A 195 -10.23 -0.45 -11.10
C GLU A 195 -8.69 -0.58 -11.08
N LYS A 196 -8.06 -0.26 -9.95
CA LYS A 196 -6.61 -0.32 -9.74
C LYS A 196 -6.29 -1.19 -8.52
N CYS A 197 -5.38 -2.14 -8.69
CA CYS A 197 -4.87 -2.95 -7.59
C CYS A 197 -3.41 -3.33 -7.83
N ASN A 198 -2.69 -3.61 -6.75
CA ASN A 198 -1.33 -4.14 -6.81
C ASN A 198 -1.35 -5.52 -7.48
N LYS A 199 -0.49 -5.72 -8.48
CA LYS A 199 -0.34 -7.00 -9.18
C LYS A 199 0.79 -7.79 -8.53
N PHE A 200 0.51 -9.01 -8.11
CA PHE A 200 1.49 -9.90 -7.51
C PHE A 200 1.75 -11.12 -8.40
N LYS A 201 3.02 -11.41 -8.65
CA LYS A 201 3.45 -12.55 -9.48
C LYS A 201 4.36 -13.48 -8.69
N TYR A 202 3.91 -14.71 -8.51
CA TYR A 202 4.70 -15.76 -7.87
C TYR A 202 5.83 -16.20 -8.80
N LYS A 203 7.09 -16.10 -8.35
CA LYS A 203 8.28 -16.45 -9.13
C LYS A 203 8.91 -17.78 -8.74
N GLY A 204 8.67 -18.28 -7.53
CA GLY A 204 9.24 -19.55 -7.06
C GLY A 204 9.29 -19.64 -5.56
N LYS A 205 9.96 -20.69 -5.07
CA LYS A 205 10.20 -20.91 -3.64
C LYS A 205 11.37 -20.07 -3.14
N LEU A 206 11.57 -20.00 -1.82
CA LEU A 206 12.72 -19.27 -1.26
C LEU A 206 14.05 -19.90 -1.66
N ARG A 207 14.08 -21.22 -1.84
CA ARG A 207 15.28 -21.94 -2.30
C ARG A 207 15.73 -21.46 -3.68
N ASP A 208 14.77 -21.30 -4.60
CA ASP A 208 15.04 -20.84 -5.96
C ASP A 208 15.58 -19.41 -5.95
N TRP A 209 15.10 -18.58 -5.01
CA TRP A 209 15.61 -17.22 -4.82
C TRP A 209 17.03 -17.20 -4.26
N LYS A 210 17.35 -18.04 -3.26
CA LYS A 210 18.72 -18.14 -2.72
C LYS A 210 19.72 -18.56 -3.80
N GLU A 211 19.35 -19.53 -4.64
CA GLU A 211 20.19 -19.96 -5.76
C GLU A 211 20.37 -18.84 -6.82
N LEU A 212 19.38 -17.96 -6.99
CA LEU A 212 19.51 -16.79 -7.87
C LEU A 212 20.47 -15.75 -7.31
N GLN A 213 20.50 -15.54 -5.99
CA GLN A 213 21.45 -14.63 -5.33
C GLN A 213 22.87 -15.17 -5.44
N GLU A 214 23.09 -16.45 -5.12
CA GLU A 214 24.40 -17.09 -5.26
C GLU A 214 24.95 -16.98 -6.69
N LYS A 215 24.10 -17.15 -7.70
CA LYS A 215 24.49 -16.98 -9.12
C LYS A 215 24.80 -15.54 -9.52
N LYS A 216 24.23 -14.55 -8.84
CA LYS A 216 24.54 -13.13 -9.07
C LYS A 216 25.89 -12.80 -8.46
N GLU A 217 26.13 -13.20 -7.22
CA GLU A 217 27.41 -13.03 -6.52
C GLU A 217 28.55 -13.72 -7.29
N ASP A 218 28.34 -14.96 -7.76
CA ASP A 218 29.30 -15.71 -8.58
C ASP A 218 29.64 -15.01 -9.92
N LYS A 219 28.70 -14.25 -10.48
CA LYS A 219 28.92 -13.50 -11.72
C LYS A 219 29.67 -12.21 -11.46
N GLU A 220 29.30 -11.47 -10.42
CA GLU A 220 30.02 -10.26 -10.01
C GLU A 220 31.48 -10.60 -9.65
N GLU A 221 31.72 -11.68 -8.89
CA GLU A 221 33.08 -12.12 -8.56
C GLU A 221 33.89 -12.51 -9.82
N LYS A 222 33.25 -13.15 -10.81
CA LYS A 222 33.89 -13.48 -12.10
C LYS A 222 34.15 -12.27 -12.97
N ASP A 223 33.23 -11.31 -13.02
CA ASP A 223 33.42 -10.07 -13.76
C ASP A 223 34.51 -9.19 -13.12
N GLU A 224 34.65 -9.22 -11.79
CA GLU A 224 35.75 -8.57 -11.08
C GLU A 224 37.12 -9.24 -11.30
N THR A 225 37.16 -10.58 -11.36
CA THR A 225 38.42 -11.32 -11.57
C THR A 225 38.83 -11.43 -13.04
N THR A 226 37.95 -11.13 -14.00
CA THR A 226 38.25 -11.17 -15.44
C THR A 226 38.67 -9.80 -15.99
N MET A 227 39.59 -9.08 -15.33
CA MET A 227 40.33 -8.04 -16.04
C MET A 227 41.05 -8.67 -17.24
N SER A 228 40.66 -8.26 -18.43
CA SER A 228 41.27 -8.72 -19.67
C SER A 228 42.79 -8.47 -19.64
N VAL A 229 43.58 -9.42 -20.13
CA VAL A 229 45.05 -9.28 -20.27
C VAL A 229 45.42 -7.96 -20.98
N SER A 230 44.56 -7.49 -21.91
CA SER A 230 44.75 -6.22 -22.61
C SER A 230 44.50 -4.98 -21.73
N GLU A 231 43.58 -5.03 -20.77
CA GLU A 231 43.38 -3.97 -19.77
C GLU A 231 44.49 -3.96 -18.73
N TRP A 232 44.94 -5.13 -18.28
CA TRP A 232 46.11 -5.26 -17.41
C TRP A 232 47.39 -4.70 -18.05
N LEU A 233 47.61 -5.00 -19.34
CA LEU A 233 48.72 -4.44 -20.13
C LEU A 233 48.60 -2.91 -20.28
N ARG A 234 47.39 -2.36 -20.50
CA ARG A 234 47.16 -0.91 -20.56
C ARG A 234 47.45 -0.24 -19.21
N SER A 235 47.01 -0.87 -18.12
CA SER A 235 47.29 -0.39 -16.76
C SER A 235 48.79 -0.35 -16.48
N LYS A 236 49.53 -1.43 -16.76
CA LYS A 236 51.00 -1.46 -16.63
C LYS A 236 51.71 -0.40 -17.46
N LYS A 237 51.32 -0.23 -18.72
CA LYS A 237 51.95 0.74 -19.63
C LYS A 237 51.67 2.19 -19.19
N SER A 238 50.53 2.43 -18.56
CA SER A 238 50.19 3.74 -17.98
C SER A 238 50.99 4.06 -16.72
N VAL A 239 51.33 3.04 -15.92
CA VAL A 239 52.17 3.16 -14.73
C VAL A 239 53.64 3.42 -15.13
N GLU A 240 54.19 2.64 -16.07
CA GLU A 240 55.56 2.86 -16.58
C GLU A 240 55.74 4.27 -17.17
N LYS A 241 54.75 4.76 -17.92
CA LYS A 241 54.78 6.11 -18.50
C LYS A 241 54.69 7.21 -17.44
N ARG A 242 53.99 6.98 -16.33
CA ARG A 242 53.97 7.89 -15.17
C ARG A 242 55.34 7.92 -14.48
N GLU A 243 55.97 6.76 -14.29
CA GLU A 243 57.28 6.66 -13.67
C GLU A 243 58.40 7.29 -14.52
N GLU A 244 58.36 7.13 -15.86
CA GLU A 244 59.30 7.79 -16.77
C GLU A 244 59.15 9.32 -16.73
N ASN A 245 57.92 9.84 -16.71
CA ASN A 245 57.67 11.26 -16.59
C ASN A 245 58.15 11.83 -15.24
N ILE A 246 58.02 11.08 -14.14
CA ILE A 246 58.55 11.49 -12.82
C ILE A 246 60.09 11.52 -12.84
N LYS A 247 60.74 10.56 -13.49
CA LYS A 247 62.21 10.50 -13.63
C LYS A 247 62.77 11.62 -14.52
N LEU A 248 62.09 11.97 -15.59
CA LEU A 248 62.46 13.12 -16.45
C LEU A 248 62.37 14.43 -15.67
N ASN A 249 61.24 14.66 -14.99
CA ASN A 249 60.98 15.89 -14.26
C ASN A 249 61.91 16.09 -13.04
N THR A 250 62.41 15.00 -12.44
CA THR A 250 63.41 15.05 -11.36
C THR A 250 64.85 15.26 -11.86
N LYS A 251 65.14 14.86 -13.10
CA LYS A 251 66.45 15.06 -13.74
C LYS A 251 66.61 16.52 -14.20
N ASP A 252 65.56 17.10 -14.75
CA ASP A 252 65.55 18.50 -15.19
C ASP A 252 65.71 19.46 -14.01
N LYS A 253 65.03 19.20 -12.88
CA LYS A 253 65.20 19.98 -11.63
C LYS A 253 66.63 19.93 -11.07
N ASN A 254 67.26 18.75 -11.08
CA ASN A 254 68.63 18.58 -10.60
C ASN A 254 69.68 19.24 -11.52
N GLU A 255 69.40 19.38 -12.82
CA GLU A 255 70.30 20.06 -13.76
C GLU A 255 70.16 21.59 -13.68
N GLU A 256 68.96 22.09 -13.37
CA GLU A 256 68.71 23.52 -13.15
C GLU A 256 69.35 24.03 -11.84
N GLU A 257 69.40 23.22 -10.79
CA GLU A 257 70.09 23.55 -9.53
C GLU A 257 71.62 23.59 -9.71
N ARG A 258 72.22 22.67 -10.48
CA ARG A 258 73.67 22.68 -10.78
C ARG A 258 74.13 23.86 -11.65
N LYS A 259 73.21 24.52 -12.37
CA LYS A 259 73.50 25.72 -13.16
C LYS A 259 73.38 27.01 -12.35
N LYS A 260 72.81 26.96 -11.13
CA LYS A 260 72.71 28.10 -10.21
C LYS A 260 73.85 28.19 -9.19
N GLU A 261 74.64 27.12 -9.05
CA GLU A 261 75.81 27.04 -8.13
C GLU A 261 77.18 27.28 -8.83
N LYS A 262 77.20 27.69 -10.09
CA LYS A 262 78.42 28.14 -10.81
C LYS A 262 78.29 29.59 -11.22
#